data_AF-A0A536TJY5-F1
#
_entry.id   AF-A0A536TJY5-F1
#
_cell.length_a   1.000
_cell.length_b   1.000
_cell.length_c   1.000
_cell.angle_alpha   90.00
_cell.angle_beta   90.00
_cell.angle_gamma   90.00
#
_symmetry.space_group_name_H-M   'P 1'
#
loop_
_entity.id
_entity.type
_entity.pdbx_description
1 polymer ?
#
loop_
_entity_poly.entity_id
_entity_poly.type
_entity_poly.pdbx_seq_one_letter_code
_entity_poly.pdbx_strand_id
1 'polypeptide(L)'
;MQTFFFKSLLVSALAVVAAVVVQNASADPGDALRWQSVIGIAQTNGVVGTGTGAVTGGPTPWSTLGGHVSVDPDSGKINFDVRGLVLAGGNSIGTPGTVLQVKGTLVCDTDGSASGLNSVLVDTPLVDLDDQGDARFSGNLGALPAVCASEPDIAFLIRVGAGKWIANGTVLQ
;
A
#
# COMPACT_ATOMS: atom_id res chain seq x y z
N MET A 1 -17.90 -37.00 -80.14
CA MET A 1 -17.13 -38.21 -79.78
C MET A 1 -16.42 -37.91 -78.47
N GLN A 2 -16.74 -38.63 -77.40
CA GLN A 2 -16.06 -38.54 -76.10
C GLN A 2 -14.59 -38.95 -76.24
N THR A 3 -13.68 -38.34 -75.46
CA THR A 3 -12.89 -39.05 -74.42
C THR A 3 -12.02 -38.08 -73.59
N PHE A 4 -11.90 -38.45 -72.31
CA PHE A 4 -11.20 -37.80 -71.20
C PHE A 4 -9.67 -37.82 -71.35
N PHE A 5 -8.92 -36.97 -70.62
CA PHE A 5 -7.95 -37.41 -69.59
C PHE A 5 -7.42 -36.24 -68.73
N PHE A 6 -7.07 -36.61 -67.50
CA PHE A 6 -6.91 -35.82 -66.27
C PHE A 6 -5.48 -35.25 -66.03
N LYS A 7 -5.42 -34.30 -65.05
CA LYS A 7 -4.29 -33.85 -64.18
C LYS A 7 -3.35 -32.75 -64.69
N SER A 8 -3.34 -31.60 -64.03
CA SER A 8 -2.37 -31.32 -62.93
C SER A 8 -2.52 -29.92 -62.32
N LEU A 9 -2.78 -29.92 -61.00
CA LEU A 9 -2.26 -29.08 -59.91
C LEU A 9 -2.27 -27.54 -59.99
N LEU A 10 -3.19 -26.98 -59.19
CA LEU A 10 -3.17 -25.68 -58.52
C LEU A 10 -1.87 -25.45 -57.73
N VAL A 11 -1.38 -24.20 -57.68
CA VAL A 11 -1.07 -23.47 -56.43
C VAL A 11 -1.15 -21.95 -56.69
N SER A 12 -2.11 -21.28 -56.06
CA SER A 12 -2.17 -19.82 -55.93
C SER A 12 -1.38 -19.38 -54.69
N ALA A 13 -0.49 -18.39 -54.82
CA ALA A 13 0.13 -17.72 -53.68
C ALA A 13 -0.59 -16.39 -53.41
N LEU A 14 -1.32 -16.32 -52.30
CA LEU A 14 -1.95 -15.10 -51.78
C LEU A 14 -1.03 -14.50 -50.71
N ALA A 15 -0.49 -13.32 -50.93
CA ALA A 15 0.33 -12.62 -49.93
C ALA A 15 -0.58 -11.85 -48.94
N VAL A 16 -0.48 -12.19 -47.66
CA VAL A 16 -1.14 -11.47 -46.56
C VAL A 16 -0.14 -10.49 -45.94
N VAL A 17 -0.45 -9.20 -45.98
CA VAL A 17 0.31 -8.13 -45.30
C VAL A 17 -0.26 -7.98 -43.90
N ALA A 18 0.53 -8.27 -42.86
CA ALA A 18 0.15 -8.09 -41.46
C ALA A 18 0.50 -6.66 -41.00
N ALA A 19 -0.51 -5.92 -40.53
CA ALA A 19 -0.32 -4.62 -39.89
C ALA A 19 0.17 -4.82 -38.46
N VAL A 20 1.31 -4.19 -38.11
CA VAL A 20 1.83 -4.17 -36.74
C VAL A 20 1.08 -3.10 -35.96
N VAL A 21 0.21 -3.52 -35.04
CA VAL A 21 -0.38 -2.64 -34.03
C VAL A 21 0.63 -2.49 -32.90
N VAL A 22 1.21 -1.30 -32.76
CA VAL A 22 2.01 -0.93 -31.59
C VAL A 22 1.05 -0.80 -30.41
N GLN A 23 1.07 -1.80 -29.51
CA GLN A 23 0.35 -1.73 -28.24
C GLN A 23 1.19 -0.88 -27.28
N ASN A 24 0.63 0.24 -26.83
CA ASN A 24 1.18 0.97 -25.70
C ASN A 24 1.09 0.06 -24.47
N ALA A 25 2.23 -0.26 -23.85
CA ALA A 25 2.24 -0.93 -22.56
C ALA A 25 1.60 0.01 -21.52
N SER A 26 0.41 -0.36 -21.05
CA SER A 26 -0.16 0.18 -19.82
C SER A 26 0.66 -0.36 -18.64
N ALA A 27 1.15 0.51 -17.76
CA ALA A 27 1.61 0.08 -16.44
C ALA A 27 0.48 -0.74 -15.79
N ASP A 28 0.81 -1.95 -15.33
CA ASP A 28 -0.14 -2.85 -14.71
C ASP A 28 -0.66 -2.19 -13.42
N PRO A 29 -1.98 -2.07 -13.20
CA PRO A 29 -2.51 -1.66 -11.89
C PRO A 29 -2.14 -2.61 -10.73
N GLY A 30 -1.42 -3.70 -10.99
CA GLY A 30 -0.96 -4.71 -10.03
C GLY A 30 0.24 -4.36 -9.14
N ASP A 31 0.97 -3.26 -9.39
CA ASP A 31 2.20 -2.97 -8.62
C ASP A 31 2.00 -2.01 -7.43
N ALA A 32 0.82 -1.41 -7.27
CA ALA A 32 0.55 -0.48 -6.17
C ALA A 32 0.06 -1.21 -4.92
N LEU A 33 0.72 -1.00 -3.78
CA LEU A 33 0.29 -1.49 -2.47
C LEU A 33 -0.99 -0.75 -2.04
N ARG A 34 -2.09 -1.47 -1.82
CA ARG A 34 -3.37 -0.86 -1.43
C ARG A 34 -3.95 -1.51 -0.18
N TRP A 35 -4.23 -0.70 0.83
CA TRP A 35 -5.02 -1.12 1.98
C TRP A 35 -6.43 -0.56 1.85
N GLN A 36 -7.42 -1.46 1.85
CA GLN A 36 -8.84 -1.11 1.62
C GLN A 36 -9.46 -0.33 2.78
N SER A 37 -8.90 -0.46 3.98
CA SER A 37 -9.37 0.22 5.18
C SER A 37 -8.21 0.55 6.11
N VAL A 38 -8.48 1.42 7.07
CA VAL A 38 -7.61 1.72 8.21
C VAL A 38 -8.40 1.40 9.47
N ILE A 39 -7.86 0.58 10.37
CA ILE A 39 -8.47 0.26 11.68
C ILE A 39 -7.60 0.78 12.82
N GLY A 40 -8.23 1.16 13.92
CA GLY A 40 -7.51 1.51 15.14
C GLY A 40 -6.86 0.30 15.83
N ILE A 41 -5.83 0.56 16.65
CA ILE A 41 -5.13 -0.46 17.42
C ILE A 41 -6.07 -1.10 18.45
N ALA A 42 -6.26 -2.42 18.36
CA ALA A 42 -7.01 -3.18 19.36
C ALA A 42 -6.11 -3.70 20.50
N GLN A 43 -4.90 -4.17 20.17
CA GLN A 43 -3.92 -4.66 21.15
C GLN A 43 -2.93 -3.57 21.51
N THR A 44 -3.13 -2.95 22.67
CA THR A 44 -2.23 -1.92 23.19
C THR A 44 -0.79 -2.43 23.31
N ASN A 45 0.18 -1.58 22.99
CA ASN A 45 1.61 -1.89 23.01
C ASN A 45 2.05 -3.03 22.08
N GLY A 46 1.21 -3.48 21.14
CA GLY A 46 1.60 -4.45 20.12
C GLY A 46 2.78 -3.95 19.29
N VAL A 47 3.70 -4.83 18.91
CA VAL A 47 4.89 -4.46 18.13
C VAL A 47 4.70 -4.93 16.69
N VAL A 48 4.97 -4.03 15.74
CA VAL A 48 5.03 -4.35 14.30
C VAL A 48 6.46 -4.09 13.84
N GLY A 49 7.04 -5.01 13.08
CA GLY A 49 8.43 -4.96 12.65
C GLY A 49 9.41 -5.58 13.66
N THR A 50 10.67 -5.67 13.26
CA THR A 50 11.78 -6.25 14.03
C THR A 50 12.98 -5.31 14.17
N GLY A 51 13.85 -5.61 15.13
CA GLY A 51 15.10 -4.90 15.35
C GLY A 51 14.90 -3.39 15.59
N THR A 52 15.77 -2.59 14.98
CA THR A 52 15.73 -1.12 15.05
C THR A 52 14.54 -0.49 14.30
N GLY A 53 13.89 -1.25 13.42
CA GLY A 53 12.66 -0.87 12.73
C GLY A 53 11.37 -1.25 13.46
N ALA A 54 11.47 -1.87 14.65
CA ALA A 54 10.29 -2.26 15.42
C ALA A 54 9.51 -1.03 15.93
N VAL A 55 8.20 -1.01 15.66
CA VAL A 55 7.30 0.06 16.08
C VAL A 55 6.33 -0.45 17.14
N THR A 56 6.46 0.07 18.36
CA THR A 56 5.52 -0.25 19.45
C THR A 56 4.22 0.55 19.33
N GLY A 57 3.10 -0.10 19.61
CA GLY A 57 1.77 0.49 19.62
C GLY A 57 1.54 1.40 20.80
N GLY A 58 0.51 2.25 20.69
CA GLY A 58 0.03 3.09 21.78
C GLY A 58 -0.51 2.28 22.97
N PRO A 59 -0.55 2.87 24.17
CA PRO A 59 -0.98 2.18 25.39
C PRO A 59 -2.51 2.11 25.56
N THR A 60 -3.27 2.71 24.65
CA THR A 60 -4.74 2.80 24.72
C THR A 60 -5.30 2.32 23.38
N PRO A 61 -6.42 1.58 23.36
CA PRO A 61 -7.03 1.18 22.10
C PRO A 61 -7.58 2.39 21.35
N TRP A 62 -7.63 2.28 20.03
CA TRP A 62 -8.20 3.27 19.13
C TRP A 62 -9.19 2.61 18.18
N SER A 63 -10.08 3.41 17.62
CA SER A 63 -11.02 3.02 16.58
C SER A 63 -11.01 4.03 15.45
N THR A 64 -11.48 3.62 14.28
CA THR A 64 -11.69 4.46 13.10
C THR A 64 -13.07 4.16 12.51
N LEU A 65 -13.60 5.09 11.71
CA LEU A 65 -14.71 4.80 10.79
C LEU A 65 -14.24 4.14 9.49
N GLY A 66 -12.92 4.14 9.26
CA GLY A 66 -12.25 3.53 8.12
C GLY A 66 -11.16 4.44 7.58
N GLY A 67 -10.79 4.23 6.33
CA GLY A 67 -9.77 5.00 5.63
C GLY A 67 -9.36 4.27 4.37
N HIS A 68 -8.33 4.75 3.69
CA HIS A 68 -7.73 4.04 2.57
C HIS A 68 -6.26 4.45 2.45
N VAL A 69 -5.44 3.53 1.96
CA VAL A 69 -4.02 3.77 1.71
C VAL A 69 -3.67 3.22 0.35
N SER A 70 -2.96 4.02 -0.45
CA SER A 70 -2.30 3.54 -1.66
C SER A 70 -0.88 4.04 -1.73
N VAL A 71 0.04 3.14 -2.04
CA VAL A 71 1.45 3.43 -2.28
C VAL A 71 1.84 2.84 -3.62
N ASP A 72 2.48 3.67 -4.43
CA ASP A 72 3.18 3.25 -5.63
C ASP A 72 4.65 3.02 -5.24
N PRO A 73 5.13 1.77 -5.18
CA PRO A 73 6.48 1.44 -4.74
C PRO A 73 7.56 1.99 -5.68
N ASP A 74 7.25 2.13 -6.98
CA ASP A 74 8.20 2.56 -8.00
C ASP A 74 8.40 4.08 -7.99
N SER A 75 7.30 4.82 -7.90
CA SER A 75 7.36 6.29 -7.92
C SER A 75 7.49 6.90 -6.52
N GLY A 76 7.21 6.14 -5.46
CA GLY A 76 7.11 6.63 -4.09
C GLY A 76 5.89 7.52 -3.84
N LYS A 77 4.93 7.56 -4.77
CA LYS A 77 3.68 8.28 -4.59
C LYS A 77 2.84 7.58 -3.55
N ILE A 78 2.35 8.35 -2.59
CA ILE A 78 1.54 7.84 -1.49
C ILE A 78 0.30 8.72 -1.30
N ASN A 79 -0.80 8.06 -0.99
CA ASN A 79 -2.01 8.71 -0.50
C ASN A 79 -2.55 7.90 0.67
N PHE A 80 -2.85 8.56 1.78
CA PHE A 80 -3.66 7.97 2.83
C PHE A 80 -4.73 8.93 3.31
N ASP A 81 -5.85 8.37 3.71
CA ASP A 81 -6.85 9.02 4.54
C ASP A 81 -7.23 8.09 5.69
N VAL A 82 -7.47 8.70 6.85
CA VAL A 82 -8.09 8.04 7.99
C VAL A 82 -9.28 8.88 8.41
N ARG A 83 -10.37 8.19 8.74
CA ARG A 83 -11.63 8.82 9.15
C ARG A 83 -11.99 8.41 10.56
N GLY A 84 -12.34 9.37 11.41
CA GLY A 84 -12.85 9.13 12.76
C GLY A 84 -11.86 8.40 13.68
N LEU A 85 -10.55 8.68 13.58
CA LEU A 85 -9.53 8.09 14.45
C LEU A 85 -9.63 8.67 15.87
N VAL A 86 -10.19 7.89 16.78
CA VAL A 86 -10.47 8.30 18.15
C VAL A 86 -10.09 7.23 19.16
N LEU A 87 -9.88 7.65 20.40
CA LEU A 87 -9.67 6.74 21.53
C LEU A 87 -10.87 5.82 21.69
N ALA A 88 -10.61 4.52 21.87
CA ALA A 88 -11.61 3.48 22.11
C ALA A 88 -11.62 3.01 23.58
N GLY A 89 -10.99 3.77 24.48
CA GLY A 89 -10.94 3.47 25.91
C GLY A 89 -10.54 4.68 26.76
N GLY A 90 -10.81 4.60 28.06
CA GLY A 90 -10.55 5.68 29.03
C GLY A 90 -11.61 6.78 29.04
N ASN A 91 -11.36 7.86 29.80
CA ASN A 91 -12.32 8.95 30.00
C ASN A 91 -12.49 9.88 28.79
N SER A 92 -11.53 9.86 27.86
CA SER A 92 -11.56 10.65 26.62
C SER A 92 -12.00 9.82 25.40
N ILE A 93 -12.67 8.68 25.63
CA ILE A 93 -13.22 7.80 24.58
C ILE A 93 -14.08 8.60 23.59
N GLY A 94 -13.97 8.28 22.30
CA GLY A 94 -14.67 8.99 21.23
C GLY A 94 -14.06 10.34 20.83
N THR A 95 -12.87 10.67 21.35
CA THR A 95 -12.12 11.88 20.95
C THR A 95 -10.70 11.52 20.48
N PRO A 96 -10.03 12.40 19.70
CA PRO A 96 -8.59 12.27 19.40
C PRO A 96 -7.69 12.43 20.64
N GLY A 97 -8.24 12.83 21.79
CA GLY A 97 -7.47 13.07 23.02
C GLY A 97 -6.45 14.19 22.83
N THR A 98 -5.19 13.93 23.19
CA THR A 98 -4.09 14.89 23.05
C THR A 98 -3.30 14.73 21.74
N VAL A 99 -3.73 13.84 20.84
CA VAL A 99 -3.06 13.62 19.55
C VAL A 99 -3.54 14.68 18.57
N LEU A 100 -2.63 15.58 18.18
CA LEU A 100 -2.93 16.66 17.22
C LEU A 100 -2.44 16.37 15.81
N GLN A 101 -1.48 15.45 15.68
CA GLN A 101 -0.83 15.14 14.41
C GLN A 101 -0.48 13.66 14.32
N VAL A 102 -0.61 13.14 13.11
CA VAL A 102 -0.26 11.77 12.77
C VAL A 102 0.60 11.74 11.50
N LYS A 103 1.23 10.60 11.26
CA LYS A 103 1.91 10.29 9.99
C LYS A 103 1.58 8.86 9.58
N GLY A 104 1.53 8.64 8.28
CA GLY A 104 1.64 7.31 7.69
C GLY A 104 3.08 6.81 7.72
N THR A 105 3.26 5.53 8.01
CA THR A 105 4.54 4.84 7.99
C THR A 105 4.39 3.49 7.30
N LEU A 106 5.22 3.24 6.29
CA LEU A 106 5.46 1.90 5.78
C LEU A 106 6.48 1.21 6.68
N VAL A 107 6.14 0.00 7.11
CA VAL A 107 7.07 -0.95 7.72
C VAL A 107 7.32 -2.02 6.68
N CYS A 108 8.47 -1.96 6.04
CA CYS A 108 8.89 -2.92 5.02
C CYS A 108 9.75 -3.99 5.68
N ASP A 109 9.63 -5.24 5.21
CA ASP A 109 10.32 -6.38 5.80
C ASP A 109 10.00 -6.50 7.30
N THR A 110 8.71 -6.67 7.60
CA THR A 110 8.17 -6.73 8.96
C THR A 110 8.77 -7.87 9.80
N ASP A 111 9.28 -8.94 9.19
CA ASP A 111 9.99 -10.00 9.90
C ASP A 111 11.52 -9.80 9.94
N GLY A 112 12.06 -8.89 9.13
CA GLY A 112 13.47 -8.51 9.08
C GLY A 112 14.34 -9.52 8.33
N SER A 113 13.75 -10.43 7.58
CA SER A 113 14.44 -11.50 6.86
C SER A 113 15.30 -10.99 5.70
N ALA A 114 14.96 -9.83 5.11
CA ALA A 114 15.66 -9.24 3.97
C ALA A 114 16.59 -8.07 4.34
N SER A 115 16.54 -7.57 5.58
CA SER A 115 17.16 -6.30 6.01
C SER A 115 18.05 -6.47 7.24
N GLY A 116 18.68 -7.63 7.38
CA GLY A 116 19.64 -7.89 8.45
C GLY A 116 19.01 -7.88 9.85
N LEU A 117 17.85 -8.51 10.01
CA LEU A 117 17.07 -8.63 11.25
C LEU A 117 16.41 -7.32 11.73
N ASN A 118 16.25 -6.34 10.84
CA ASN A 118 15.60 -5.07 11.15
C ASN A 118 14.55 -4.75 10.10
N SER A 119 13.36 -4.29 10.49
CA SER A 119 12.46 -3.70 9.49
C SER A 119 12.96 -2.34 9.00
N VAL A 120 12.52 -1.93 7.81
CA VAL A 120 12.83 -0.62 7.24
C VAL A 120 11.59 0.27 7.31
N LEU A 121 11.76 1.46 7.90
CA LEU A 121 10.67 2.42 8.08
C LEU A 121 10.73 3.53 7.04
N VAL A 122 9.60 3.80 6.38
CA VAL A 122 9.44 4.97 5.52
C VAL A 122 8.29 5.81 6.05
N ASP A 123 8.59 7.02 6.48
CA ASP A 123 7.65 7.95 7.10
C ASP A 123 7.18 9.02 6.11
N THR A 124 5.88 9.31 6.14
CA THR A 124 5.33 10.56 5.63
C THR A 124 5.62 11.73 6.57
N PRO A 125 5.55 12.99 6.10
CA PRO A 125 5.46 14.15 6.98
C PRO A 125 4.28 14.05 7.95
N LEU A 126 4.38 14.75 9.08
CA LEU A 126 3.23 14.90 9.99
C LEU A 126 2.12 15.68 9.29
N VAL A 127 0.89 15.21 9.48
CA VAL A 127 -0.34 15.86 9.05
C VAL A 127 -1.24 16.06 10.26
N ASP A 128 -2.03 17.13 10.22
CA ASP A 128 -2.96 17.45 11.30
C ASP A 128 -4.07 16.39 11.38
N LEU A 129 -4.41 16.03 12.62
CA LEU A 129 -5.57 15.23 12.97
C LEU A 129 -6.61 16.21 13.53
N ASP A 130 -7.74 16.35 12.84
CA ASP A 130 -8.77 17.30 13.26
C ASP A 130 -9.58 16.77 14.46
N ASP A 131 -10.48 17.61 14.97
CA ASP A 131 -11.31 17.34 16.14
C ASP A 131 -12.25 16.14 15.93
N GLN A 132 -12.52 15.78 14.68
CA GLN A 132 -13.33 14.63 14.26
C GLN A 132 -12.48 13.36 14.15
N GLY A 133 -11.16 13.45 14.24
CA GLY A 133 -10.24 12.34 14.06
C GLY A 133 -9.95 12.04 12.59
N ASP A 134 -10.17 12.99 11.68
CA ASP A 134 -9.84 12.83 10.27
C ASP A 134 -8.43 13.35 10.00
N ALA A 135 -7.67 12.61 9.18
CA ALA A 135 -6.37 13.05 8.68
C ALA A 135 -6.16 12.53 7.26
N ARG A 136 -5.49 13.34 6.44
CA ARG A 136 -5.24 13.01 5.02
C ARG A 136 -3.86 13.46 4.60
N PHE A 137 -3.22 12.66 3.75
CA PHE A 137 -1.97 12.99 3.10
C PHE A 137 -1.99 12.51 1.66
N SER A 138 -1.47 13.34 0.76
CA SER A 138 -1.18 12.97 -0.62
C SER A 138 0.15 13.61 -0.99
N GLY A 139 1.11 12.79 -1.42
CA GLY A 139 2.45 13.28 -1.66
C GLY A 139 3.35 12.23 -2.28
N ASN A 140 4.66 12.50 -2.20
CA ASN A 140 5.70 11.65 -2.74
C ASN A 140 6.83 11.54 -1.70
N LEU A 141 7.33 10.33 -1.47
CA LEU A 141 8.38 10.02 -0.49
C LEU A 141 9.77 9.88 -1.11
N GLY A 142 9.89 10.15 -2.41
CA GLY A 142 11.09 9.88 -3.20
C GLY A 142 11.24 8.38 -3.49
N ALA A 143 12.46 7.98 -3.86
CA ALA A 143 12.78 6.58 -4.11
C ALA A 143 12.61 5.78 -2.81
N LEU A 144 11.75 4.76 -2.85
CA LEU A 144 11.54 3.87 -1.72
C LEU A 144 12.69 2.84 -1.61
N PRO A 145 13.04 2.39 -0.39
CA PRO A 145 13.96 1.28 -0.22
C PRO A 145 13.48 0.03 -0.98
N ALA A 146 14.40 -0.70 -1.62
CA ALA A 146 14.05 -1.85 -2.47
C ALA A 146 13.21 -2.91 -1.74
N VAL A 147 13.45 -3.09 -0.44
CA VAL A 147 12.71 -4.03 0.41
C VAL A 147 11.22 -3.69 0.57
N CYS A 148 10.81 -2.45 0.27
CA CYS A 148 9.41 -2.04 0.22
C CYS A 148 8.70 -2.44 -1.08
N ALA A 149 9.41 -3.03 -2.03
CA ALA A 149 8.88 -3.52 -3.31
C ALA A 149 9.19 -5.00 -3.54
N SER A 150 10.30 -5.50 -2.98
CA SER A 150 10.74 -6.88 -3.18
C SER A 150 10.10 -7.88 -2.22
N GLU A 151 9.65 -7.44 -1.04
CA GLU A 151 9.13 -8.31 0.00
C GLU A 151 7.60 -8.25 0.12
N PRO A 152 6.93 -9.38 0.40
CA PRO A 152 5.47 -9.42 0.55
C PRO A 152 4.99 -8.95 1.94
N ASP A 153 5.88 -8.84 2.92
CA ASP A 153 5.55 -8.59 4.32
C ASP A 153 5.70 -7.10 4.67
N ILE A 154 4.76 -6.33 4.11
CA ILE A 154 4.69 -4.87 4.28
C ILE A 154 3.46 -4.52 5.11
N ALA A 155 3.65 -3.65 6.09
CA ALA A 155 2.56 -3.06 6.86
C ALA A 155 2.51 -1.55 6.68
N PHE A 156 1.30 -0.98 6.78
CA PHE A 156 1.11 0.45 6.87
C PHE A 156 0.53 0.81 8.24
N LEU A 157 1.17 1.76 8.92
CA LEU A 157 0.80 2.24 10.25
C LEU A 157 0.46 3.72 10.21
N ILE A 158 -0.54 4.12 11.00
CA ILE A 158 -0.74 5.49 11.42
C ILE A 158 -0.08 5.67 12.78
N ARG A 159 0.88 6.58 12.84
CA ARG A 159 1.69 6.85 14.04
C ARG A 159 1.53 8.29 14.51
N VAL A 160 1.58 8.47 15.81
CA VAL A 160 1.66 9.81 16.42
C VAL A 160 3.07 10.38 16.29
N GLY A 161 3.24 11.69 16.48
CA GLY A 161 4.57 12.35 16.44
C GLY A 161 5.60 11.71 17.39
N ALA A 162 5.17 11.16 18.53
CA ALA A 162 6.02 10.43 19.47
C ALA A 162 6.42 9.00 19.01
N GLY A 163 6.02 8.58 17.81
CA GLY A 163 6.48 7.34 17.15
C GLY A 163 5.66 6.08 17.45
N LYS A 164 4.67 6.14 18.35
CA LYS A 164 3.75 5.02 18.63
C LYS A 164 2.72 4.86 17.52
N TRP A 165 2.40 3.64 17.12
CA TRP A 165 1.31 3.40 16.17
C TRP A 165 -0.04 3.26 16.89
N ILE A 166 -1.08 3.82 16.29
CA ILE A 166 -2.43 3.87 16.85
C ILE A 166 -3.51 3.40 15.87
N ALA A 167 -3.17 3.23 14.59
CA ALA A 167 -4.00 2.55 13.61
C ALA A 167 -3.12 1.88 12.55
N ASN A 168 -3.70 0.99 11.75
CA ASN A 168 -3.01 0.30 10.67
C ASN A 168 -3.92 0.11 9.45
N GLY A 169 -3.31 0.04 8.27
CA GLY A 169 -3.99 -0.41 7.06
C GLY A 169 -4.40 -1.88 7.19
N THR A 170 -5.56 -2.25 6.66
CA THR A 170 -6.05 -3.63 6.63
C THR A 170 -6.36 -4.08 5.21
N VAL A 171 -6.24 -5.39 4.99
CA VAL A 171 -6.47 -6.05 3.70
C VAL A 171 -5.60 -5.42 2.62
N LEU A 172 -4.33 -5.83 2.59
CA LEU A 172 -3.42 -5.48 1.50
C LEU A 172 -3.86 -6.20 0.23
N GLN A 173 -4.02 -5.45 -0.86
CA GLN A 173 -4.36 -5.93 -2.20
C GLN A 173 -3.26 -5.59 -3.18
#